data_AF-A0A0R3WQG4-F1
#
_entry.id   AF-A0A0R3WQG4-F1
#
_cell.length_a   1.000
_cell.length_b   1.000
_cell.length_c   1.000
_cell.angle_alpha   90.00
_cell.angle_beta   90.00
_cell.angle_gamma   90.00
#
_symmetry.space_group_name_H-M   'P 1'
#
loop_
_entity.id
_entity.type
_entity.pdbx_description
1 polymer ?
#
loop_
_entity_poly.entity_id
_entity_poly.type
_entity_poly.pdbx_seq_one_letter_code
_entity_poly.pdbx_strand_id
1 'polypeptide(L)'
;MDARVKFRHLRPGNVELLKAKIEQVNKDATKTYEKLSLLTRSRISLHDAQMQRIHFVIWLDASRKYQETSRKLLGDLQILVHDNIYLNSFPWDDEKSSLAQVVEAHSLGLEKFVTEVIQPLNHLRLELKKSLQSNKKLRAALRDAYTNIETQIFDLLQCEVEINAFQPLSRLDNIRRVREDSIEDERGGIPTEAWQWDTHDEKFRADLLSEFVQLDAAFTDRVKGAKKEFINLENDYCLNEWRMEDFRLVEFLWDGKLLDFFCDHDVLKVKLEDTVLAWTRARQELADRIHVTLEDAMEEYYKKNREKASVEKQRVLCQQLTEKVQRWRKEKAELEELEFRAREANRVAAMAKEKRRQEREGRRRQIIKNKIQMRQESKRQEKAEFEAAEHLRLEMLRRVFDKQRHQDTRRLLEIARKRLNQQSTRRLEASEEAARRAEAVETRLESIRAKVIVKLMVSNAGHFIANALAPTSAEQPPTLSIPTCAHSVSLIKSFNPLSSPPLPTPPSSHSLSTMTMMPHLKAHHCGPTWAGRIRADHLTPRSSSLLHLFPDVDYLPCGAD
;
A
#
# COMPACT_ATOMS: atom_id res chain seq x y z
N MET A 1 69.93 -0.42 71.82
CA MET A 1 69.57 -0.01 70.44
C MET A 1 68.22 0.70 70.49
N ASP A 2 68.01 1.75 69.72
CA ASP A 2 66.70 2.43 69.64
C ASP A 2 65.71 1.57 68.80
N ALA A 3 64.55 1.26 69.38
CA ALA A 3 63.49 0.51 68.73
C ALA A 3 62.94 1.22 67.48
N ARG A 4 63.04 2.55 67.39
CA ARG A 4 62.56 3.36 66.25
C ARG A 4 63.36 3.12 64.97
N VAL A 5 64.54 2.51 65.05
CA VAL A 5 65.37 2.20 63.86
C VAL A 5 64.82 0.99 63.08
N LYS A 6 64.26 -0.03 63.76
CA LYS A 6 63.82 -1.29 63.13
C LYS A 6 62.70 -1.14 62.08
N PHE A 7 61.94 -0.05 62.12
CA PHE A 7 60.72 0.10 61.32
C PHE A 7 60.83 1.09 60.15
N ARG A 8 61.99 1.73 59.93
CA ARG A 8 62.21 2.72 58.85
C ARG A 8 62.07 2.16 57.42
N HIS A 9 61.97 0.84 57.27
CA HIS A 9 61.84 0.16 55.97
C HIS A 9 60.38 -0.11 55.58
N LEU A 10 59.42 0.06 56.50
CA LEU A 10 58.00 -0.12 56.22
C LEU A 10 57.48 1.12 55.48
N ARG A 11 57.12 0.95 54.20
CA ARG A 11 56.32 1.95 53.50
C ARG A 11 54.96 2.08 54.21
N PRO A 12 54.38 3.30 54.34
CA PRO A 12 53.00 3.42 54.79
C PRO A 12 52.09 2.64 53.83
N GLY A 13 51.35 1.67 54.38
CA GLY A 13 50.44 0.85 53.60
C GLY A 13 49.28 1.69 53.07
N ASN A 14 48.80 1.39 51.85
CA ASN A 14 47.59 2.03 51.34
C ASN A 14 46.38 1.51 52.15
N VAL A 15 45.93 2.34 53.11
CA VAL A 15 44.85 2.01 54.05
C VAL A 15 43.51 1.84 53.33
N GLU A 16 43.27 2.56 52.23
CA GLU A 16 42.03 2.45 51.45
C GLU A 16 41.97 1.13 50.69
N LEU A 17 43.09 0.72 50.06
CA LEU A 17 43.20 -0.60 49.42
C LEU A 17 43.04 -1.74 50.45
N LEU A 18 43.45 -1.53 51.70
CA LEU A 18 43.24 -2.48 52.78
C LEU A 18 41.76 -2.52 53.22
N LYS A 19 41.10 -1.36 53.41
CA LYS A 19 39.67 -1.26 53.72
C LYS A 19 38.81 -1.93 52.64
N ALA A 20 39.02 -1.60 51.37
CA ALA A 20 38.28 -2.18 50.25
C ALA A 20 38.42 -3.72 50.20
N LYS A 21 39.61 -4.27 50.52
CA LYS A 21 39.80 -5.71 50.65
C LYS A 21 39.09 -6.32 51.86
N ILE A 22 39.05 -5.62 53.01
CA ILE A 22 38.30 -6.07 54.20
C ILE A 22 36.80 -6.11 53.91
N GLU A 23 36.26 -5.06 53.27
CA GLU A 23 34.86 -4.99 52.85
C GLU A 23 34.50 -6.09 51.84
N GLN A 24 35.37 -6.37 50.86
CA GLN A 24 35.17 -7.48 49.93
C GLN A 24 35.19 -8.84 50.65
N VAL A 25 36.17 -9.08 51.53
CA VAL A 25 36.24 -10.33 52.32
C VAL A 25 34.99 -10.51 53.20
N ASN A 26 34.50 -9.44 53.83
CA ASN A 26 33.26 -9.49 54.61
C ASN A 26 32.05 -9.82 53.72
N LYS A 27 31.95 -9.22 52.53
CA LYS A 27 30.86 -9.42 51.56
C LYS A 27 30.85 -10.83 50.94
N ASP A 28 32.00 -11.48 50.85
CA ASP A 28 32.09 -12.87 50.38
C ASP A 28 31.95 -13.89 51.54
N ALA A 29 32.30 -13.49 52.78
CA ALA A 29 32.02 -14.27 53.99
C ALA A 29 30.50 -14.36 54.29
N THR A 30 29.74 -13.26 54.19
CA THR A 30 28.28 -13.30 54.42
C THR A 30 27.56 -14.20 53.42
N LYS A 31 27.84 -14.07 52.11
CA LYS A 31 27.34 -14.98 51.06
C LYS A 31 27.67 -16.45 51.33
N THR A 32 28.82 -16.71 51.94
CA THR A 32 29.25 -18.09 52.29
C THR A 32 28.43 -18.61 53.47
N TYR A 33 28.17 -17.77 54.48
CA TYR A 33 27.32 -18.10 55.62
C TYR A 33 25.85 -18.34 55.21
N GLU A 34 25.30 -17.53 54.32
CA GLU A 34 23.95 -17.71 53.75
C GLU A 34 23.81 -19.08 53.06
N LYS A 35 24.78 -19.46 52.22
CA LYS A 35 24.81 -20.76 51.55
C LYS A 35 24.88 -21.93 52.53
N LEU A 36 25.68 -21.82 53.60
CA LEU A 36 25.78 -22.82 54.66
C LEU A 36 24.49 -22.93 55.48
N SER A 37 23.78 -21.83 55.71
CA SER A 37 22.47 -21.80 56.38
C SER A 37 21.40 -22.53 55.54
N LEU A 38 21.34 -22.25 54.24
CA LEU A 38 20.45 -22.95 53.29
C LEU A 38 20.75 -24.45 53.22
N LEU A 39 22.03 -24.84 53.15
CA LEU A 39 22.45 -26.25 53.18
C LEU A 39 22.03 -26.95 54.47
N THR A 40 22.19 -26.29 55.62
CA THR A 40 21.77 -26.81 56.93
C THR A 40 20.26 -27.05 56.99
N ARG A 41 19.45 -26.06 56.57
CA ARG A 41 17.98 -26.19 56.49
C ARG A 41 17.54 -27.33 55.57
N SER A 42 18.17 -27.46 54.41
CA SER A 42 17.92 -28.55 53.46
C SER A 42 18.24 -29.92 54.07
N ARG A 43 19.37 -30.05 54.77
CA ARG A 43 19.80 -31.30 55.43
C ARG A 43 18.83 -31.75 56.54
N ILE A 44 18.30 -30.82 57.34
CA ILE A 44 17.30 -31.11 58.38
C ILE A 44 15.99 -31.60 57.73
N SER A 45 15.48 -30.88 56.73
CA SER A 45 14.28 -31.29 55.99
C SER A 45 14.41 -32.69 55.35
N LEU A 46 15.58 -33.01 54.79
CA LEU A 46 15.85 -34.33 54.22
C LEU A 46 15.88 -35.43 55.30
N HIS A 47 16.51 -35.16 56.46
CA HIS A 47 16.58 -36.09 57.58
C HIS A 47 15.19 -36.43 58.13
N ASP A 48 14.33 -35.42 58.31
CA ASP A 48 13.00 -35.63 58.88
C ASP A 48 12.09 -36.39 57.91
N ALA A 49 12.21 -36.12 56.60
CA ALA A 49 11.54 -36.91 55.56
C ALA A 49 12.04 -38.37 55.50
N GLN A 50 13.32 -38.63 55.81
CA GLN A 50 13.86 -39.99 55.93
C GLN A 50 13.34 -40.70 57.19
N MET A 51 13.33 -40.02 58.34
CA MET A 51 12.80 -40.57 59.60
C MET A 51 11.32 -40.93 59.51
N GLN A 52 10.50 -40.09 58.86
CA GLN A 52 9.08 -40.40 58.61
C GLN A 52 8.91 -41.66 57.75
N ARG A 53 9.74 -41.84 56.69
CA ARG A 53 9.73 -43.07 55.87
C ARG A 53 10.12 -44.31 56.68
N ILE A 54 11.15 -44.20 57.54
CA ILE A 54 11.59 -45.29 58.41
C ILE A 54 10.47 -45.71 59.39
N HIS A 55 9.83 -44.75 60.07
CA HIS A 55 8.71 -45.03 60.97
C HIS A 55 7.52 -45.70 60.25
N PHE A 56 7.20 -45.27 59.02
CA PHE A 56 6.14 -45.89 58.21
C PHE A 56 6.47 -47.33 57.81
N VAL A 57 7.72 -47.64 57.44
CA VAL A 57 8.17 -49.00 57.12
C VAL A 57 8.11 -49.92 58.35
N ILE A 58 8.56 -49.44 59.51
CA ILE A 58 8.47 -50.19 60.79
C ILE A 58 7.01 -50.52 61.13
N TRP A 59 6.09 -49.56 60.96
CA TRP A 59 4.67 -49.76 61.20
C TRP A 59 4.02 -50.77 60.23
N LEU A 60 4.39 -50.74 58.95
CA LEU A 60 3.93 -51.73 57.96
C LEU A 60 4.44 -53.14 58.25
N ASP A 61 5.70 -53.30 58.63
CA ASP A 61 6.30 -54.59 58.98
C ASP A 61 5.65 -55.20 60.23
N ALA A 62 5.46 -54.41 61.28
CA ALA A 62 4.72 -54.83 62.48
C ALA A 62 3.27 -55.25 62.14
N SER A 63 2.60 -54.52 61.25
CA SER A 63 1.24 -54.85 60.79
C SER A 63 1.19 -56.16 60.00
N ARG A 64 2.17 -56.43 59.14
CA ARG A 64 2.30 -57.70 58.40
C ARG A 64 2.54 -58.87 59.35
N LYS A 65 3.48 -58.75 60.29
CA LYS A 65 3.79 -59.78 61.29
C LYS A 65 2.60 -60.14 62.17
N TYR A 66 1.76 -59.18 62.51
CA TYR A 66 0.49 -59.43 63.22
C TYR A 66 -0.52 -60.20 62.35
N GLN A 67 -0.71 -59.79 61.09
CA GLN A 67 -1.58 -60.52 60.15
C GLN A 67 -1.07 -61.94 59.85
N GLU A 68 0.23 -62.14 59.83
CA GLU A 68 0.88 -63.44 59.59
C GLU A 68 0.70 -64.40 60.77
N THR A 69 0.96 -63.93 62.00
CA THR A 69 0.72 -64.73 63.21
C THR A 69 -0.77 -65.02 63.40
N SER A 70 -1.67 -64.07 63.07
CA SER A 70 -3.11 -64.31 63.08
C SER A 70 -3.56 -65.30 62.00
N ARG A 71 -2.99 -65.27 60.79
CA ARG A 71 -3.26 -66.27 59.74
C ARG A 71 -2.73 -67.65 60.13
N LYS A 72 -1.53 -67.72 60.73
CA LYS A 72 -0.98 -68.99 61.21
C LYS A 72 -1.84 -69.60 62.30
N LEU A 73 -2.22 -68.85 63.34
CA LEU A 73 -3.11 -69.33 64.40
C LEU A 73 -4.45 -69.85 63.85
N LEU A 74 -5.01 -69.18 62.83
CA LEU A 74 -6.23 -69.63 62.18
C LEU A 74 -6.02 -70.94 61.39
N GLY A 75 -4.89 -71.07 60.70
CA GLY A 75 -4.51 -72.30 59.97
C GLY A 75 -4.21 -73.47 60.90
N ASP A 76 -3.43 -73.25 61.97
CA ASP A 76 -3.13 -74.24 63.01
C ASP A 76 -4.43 -74.76 63.66
N LEU A 77 -5.40 -73.86 63.96
CA LEU A 77 -6.75 -74.22 64.41
C LEU A 77 -7.55 -75.00 63.36
N GLN A 78 -7.51 -74.58 62.09
CA GLN A 78 -8.28 -75.22 61.03
C GLN A 78 -7.78 -76.64 60.74
N ILE A 79 -6.46 -76.85 60.77
CA ILE A 79 -5.80 -78.16 60.70
C ILE A 79 -6.25 -79.05 61.87
N LEU A 80 -6.17 -78.54 63.11
CA LEU A 80 -6.63 -79.26 64.31
C LEU A 80 -8.10 -79.72 64.27
N VAL A 81 -8.94 -78.99 63.54
CA VAL A 81 -10.37 -79.29 63.38
C VAL A 81 -10.67 -80.18 62.15
N HIS A 82 -9.91 -80.06 61.05
CA HIS A 82 -10.22 -80.74 59.78
C HIS A 82 -9.40 -82.03 59.55
N ASP A 83 -8.11 -82.05 59.90
CA ASP A 83 -7.26 -83.24 59.70
C ASP A 83 -7.51 -84.31 60.78
N ASN A 84 -8.29 -83.97 61.81
CA ASN A 84 -8.73 -84.89 62.85
C ASN A 84 -9.91 -85.75 62.39
N ILE A 85 -9.67 -86.57 61.36
CA ILE A 85 -10.61 -87.53 60.75
C ILE A 85 -11.24 -88.47 61.79
N TYR A 86 -10.57 -88.64 62.93
CA TYR A 86 -11.03 -89.40 64.09
C TYR A 86 -12.26 -88.81 64.81
N LEU A 87 -12.64 -87.54 64.58
CA LEU A 87 -13.90 -86.98 65.12
C LEU A 87 -15.17 -87.67 64.59
N ASN A 88 -15.09 -88.38 63.46
CA ASN A 88 -16.18 -89.21 62.92
C ASN A 88 -15.93 -90.73 63.10
N SER A 89 -14.87 -91.16 63.79
CA SER A 89 -14.51 -92.58 63.91
C SER A 89 -13.95 -93.02 65.26
N PHE A 90 -13.92 -92.15 66.27
CA PHE A 90 -14.03 -92.62 67.65
C PHE A 90 -15.44 -93.15 67.90
N PRO A 91 -15.61 -94.40 68.39
CA PRO A 91 -16.88 -94.84 68.91
C PRO A 91 -17.20 -94.02 70.15
N TRP A 92 -18.34 -93.35 70.15
CA TRP A 92 -18.97 -92.90 71.39
C TRP A 92 -19.46 -94.16 72.10
N ASP A 93 -18.95 -94.45 73.29
CA ASP A 93 -19.36 -95.63 74.07
C ASP A 93 -20.90 -95.68 74.17
N ASP A 94 -21.48 -96.85 73.89
CA ASP A 94 -22.94 -97.06 73.90
C ASP A 94 -23.57 -96.80 75.29
N GLU A 95 -22.76 -96.64 76.34
CA GLU A 95 -23.19 -96.22 77.68
C GLU A 95 -23.45 -94.70 77.79
N LYS A 96 -24.52 -94.26 77.12
CA LYS A 96 -25.33 -93.07 77.47
C LYS A 96 -24.65 -91.70 77.33
N SER A 97 -24.37 -91.29 76.09
CA SER A 97 -24.88 -90.01 75.58
C SER A 97 -24.92 -90.04 74.06
N SER A 98 -26.09 -89.78 73.47
CA SER A 98 -26.18 -89.67 72.02
C SER A 98 -25.39 -88.45 71.52
N LEU A 99 -24.90 -88.47 70.27
CA LEU A 99 -24.22 -87.31 69.68
C LEU A 99 -25.09 -86.05 69.71
N ALA A 100 -26.42 -86.19 69.65
CA ALA A 100 -27.35 -85.07 69.85
C ALA A 100 -27.22 -84.46 71.26
N GLN A 101 -27.20 -85.29 72.32
CA GLN A 101 -27.01 -84.82 73.69
C GLN A 101 -25.61 -84.22 73.93
N VAL A 102 -24.56 -84.73 73.26
CA VAL A 102 -23.22 -84.15 73.37
C VAL A 102 -23.13 -82.83 72.60
N VAL A 103 -23.73 -82.73 71.41
CA VAL A 103 -23.83 -81.46 70.64
C VAL A 103 -24.70 -80.45 71.37
N GLU A 104 -25.77 -80.88 72.05
CA GLU A 104 -26.65 -80.04 72.86
C GLU A 104 -25.98 -79.58 74.17
N ALA A 105 -25.20 -80.47 74.82
CA ALA A 105 -24.35 -80.10 75.95
C ALA A 105 -23.18 -79.19 75.52
N HIS A 106 -22.62 -79.37 74.32
CA HIS A 106 -21.65 -78.45 73.73
C HIS A 106 -22.28 -77.14 73.27
N SER A 107 -23.53 -77.11 72.81
CA SER A 107 -24.21 -75.85 72.45
C SER A 107 -24.64 -75.07 73.68
N LEU A 108 -25.14 -75.74 74.73
CA LEU A 108 -25.30 -75.14 76.06
C LEU A 108 -23.96 -74.67 76.64
N GLY A 109 -22.89 -75.46 76.45
CA GLY A 109 -21.52 -75.08 76.80
C GLY A 109 -21.03 -73.86 76.02
N LEU A 110 -21.37 -73.75 74.73
CA LEU A 110 -21.01 -72.61 73.89
C LEU A 110 -21.85 -71.37 74.22
N GLU A 111 -23.17 -71.50 74.44
CA GLU A 111 -24.02 -70.39 74.88
C GLU A 111 -23.58 -69.90 76.27
N LYS A 112 -23.27 -70.82 77.19
CA LYS A 112 -22.74 -70.49 78.51
C LYS A 112 -21.38 -69.81 78.41
N PHE A 113 -20.45 -70.31 77.59
CA PHE A 113 -19.19 -69.63 77.32
C PHE A 113 -19.39 -68.27 76.62
N VAL A 114 -20.38 -68.15 75.73
CA VAL A 114 -20.70 -66.89 75.05
C VAL A 114 -21.30 -65.87 76.02
N THR A 115 -22.13 -66.29 76.97
CA THR A 115 -22.79 -65.41 77.95
C THR A 115 -21.94 -65.12 79.19
N GLU A 116 -21.14 -66.07 79.68
CA GLU A 116 -20.28 -65.90 80.86
C GLU A 116 -18.86 -65.39 80.53
N VAL A 117 -18.37 -65.60 79.30
CA VAL A 117 -17.00 -65.22 78.90
C VAL A 117 -16.99 -64.22 77.74
N ILE A 118 -17.59 -64.54 76.59
CA ILE A 118 -17.51 -63.67 75.40
C ILE A 118 -18.30 -62.36 75.58
N GLN A 119 -19.48 -62.38 76.19
CA GLN A 119 -20.28 -61.19 76.45
C GLN A 119 -19.59 -60.26 77.48
N PRO A 120 -19.13 -60.72 78.66
CA PRO A 120 -18.32 -59.92 79.57
C PRO A 120 -17.01 -59.41 78.95
N LEU A 121 -16.30 -60.20 78.14
CA LEU A 121 -15.12 -59.72 77.41
C LEU A 121 -15.46 -58.65 76.37
N ASN A 122 -16.59 -58.76 75.67
CA ASN A 122 -17.05 -57.72 74.74
C ASN A 122 -17.56 -56.47 75.48
N HIS A 123 -18.18 -56.62 76.65
CA HIS A 123 -18.57 -55.51 77.52
C HIS A 123 -17.32 -54.79 78.03
N LEU A 124 -16.38 -55.51 78.63
CA LEU A 124 -15.08 -55.00 79.06
C LEU A 124 -14.30 -54.37 77.90
N ARG A 125 -14.37 -54.93 76.69
CA ARG A 125 -13.77 -54.33 75.48
C ARG A 125 -14.46 -53.04 75.06
N LEU A 126 -15.78 -52.93 75.21
CA LEU A 126 -16.53 -51.69 74.97
C LEU A 126 -16.24 -50.64 76.04
N GLU A 127 -16.15 -51.03 77.31
CA GLU A 127 -15.76 -50.15 78.42
C GLU A 127 -14.30 -49.70 78.29
N LEU A 128 -13.36 -50.60 77.97
CA LEU A 128 -11.98 -50.25 77.65
C LEU A 128 -11.90 -49.35 76.42
N LYS A 129 -12.73 -49.55 75.39
CA LYS A 129 -12.79 -48.66 74.22
C LYS A 129 -13.35 -47.27 74.58
N LYS A 130 -14.36 -47.21 75.46
CA LYS A 130 -14.96 -45.97 75.98
C LYS A 130 -14.02 -45.23 76.93
N SER A 131 -13.30 -45.96 77.78
CA SER A 131 -12.23 -45.49 78.67
C SER A 131 -11.00 -45.02 77.87
N LEU A 132 -10.61 -45.73 76.81
CA LEU A 132 -9.53 -45.29 75.93
C LEU A 132 -9.95 -44.12 75.04
N GLN A 133 -11.25 -43.95 74.74
CA GLN A 133 -11.80 -42.73 74.15
C GLN A 133 -11.85 -41.55 75.14
N SER A 134 -12.24 -41.75 76.40
CA SER A 134 -12.20 -40.69 77.42
C SER A 134 -10.76 -40.32 77.80
N ASN A 135 -9.84 -41.29 77.86
CA ASN A 135 -8.41 -41.08 78.03
C ASN A 135 -7.79 -40.40 76.78
N LYS A 136 -8.26 -40.70 75.56
CA LYS A 136 -7.91 -39.92 74.36
C LYS A 136 -8.43 -38.48 74.41
N LYS A 137 -9.64 -38.24 74.93
CA LYS A 137 -10.15 -36.88 75.18
C LYS A 137 -9.36 -36.18 76.28
N LEU A 138 -8.98 -36.87 77.35
CA LEU A 138 -8.13 -36.34 78.42
C LEU A 138 -6.72 -36.01 77.89
N ARG A 139 -6.13 -36.85 77.03
CA ARG A 139 -4.87 -36.58 76.32
C ARG A 139 -5.00 -35.60 75.14
N ALA A 140 -6.21 -35.23 74.74
CA ALA A 140 -6.45 -34.07 73.89
C ALA A 140 -6.42 -32.84 74.80
N ALA A 141 -7.36 -32.73 75.74
CA ALA A 141 -7.45 -31.63 76.70
C ALA A 141 -6.14 -31.34 77.47
N LEU A 142 -5.33 -32.35 77.82
CA LEU A 142 -4.01 -32.16 78.42
C LEU A 142 -2.97 -31.62 77.44
N ARG A 143 -3.03 -31.98 76.15
CA ARG A 143 -2.18 -31.35 75.12
C ARG A 143 -2.69 -29.96 74.79
N ASP A 144 -3.99 -29.76 74.66
CA ASP A 144 -4.61 -28.46 74.40
C ASP A 144 -4.28 -27.48 75.56
N ALA A 145 -4.35 -27.95 76.81
CA ALA A 145 -3.90 -27.22 78.00
C ALA A 145 -2.38 -27.03 78.05
N TYR A 146 -1.58 -28.03 77.68
CA TYR A 146 -0.12 -27.88 77.62
C TYR A 146 0.30 -26.87 76.55
N THR A 147 -0.30 -26.90 75.36
CA THR A 147 -0.07 -25.89 74.32
C THR A 147 -0.56 -24.50 74.73
N ASN A 148 -1.65 -24.40 75.50
CA ASN A 148 -2.12 -23.12 76.04
C ASN A 148 -1.14 -22.57 77.10
N ILE A 149 -0.58 -23.45 77.93
CA ILE A 149 0.51 -23.11 78.86
C ILE A 149 1.80 -22.76 78.09
N GLU A 150 2.14 -23.45 77.01
CA GLU A 150 3.29 -23.09 76.15
C GLU A 150 3.08 -21.74 75.46
N THR A 151 1.88 -21.40 74.98
CA THR A 151 1.59 -20.04 74.50
C THR A 151 1.68 -19.02 75.62
N GLN A 152 1.09 -19.25 76.80
CA GLN A 152 1.18 -18.30 77.92
C GLN A 152 2.62 -18.12 78.43
N ILE A 153 3.44 -19.18 78.41
CA ILE A 153 4.87 -19.11 78.71
C ILE A 153 5.61 -18.36 77.59
N PHE A 154 5.25 -18.56 76.32
CA PHE A 154 5.81 -17.80 75.20
C PHE A 154 5.43 -16.31 75.27
N ASP A 155 4.18 -15.98 75.59
CA ASP A 155 3.68 -14.62 75.77
C ASP A 155 4.37 -13.94 76.96
N LEU A 156 4.56 -14.67 78.08
CA LEU A 156 5.32 -14.19 79.24
C LEU A 156 6.81 -14.02 78.95
N LEU A 157 7.43 -14.94 78.21
CA LEU A 157 8.82 -14.81 77.75
C LEU A 157 8.98 -13.71 76.71
N GLN A 158 7.98 -13.45 75.88
CA GLN A 158 7.96 -12.32 74.96
C GLN A 158 7.82 -11.02 75.75
N CYS A 159 6.94 -10.94 76.74
CA CYS A 159 6.88 -9.80 77.68
C CYS A 159 8.22 -9.62 78.42
N GLU A 160 8.87 -10.69 78.87
CA GLU A 160 10.19 -10.62 79.51
C GLU A 160 11.29 -10.16 78.54
N VAL A 161 11.27 -10.62 77.28
CA VAL A 161 12.20 -10.18 76.22
C VAL A 161 11.94 -8.72 75.84
N GLU A 162 10.68 -8.27 75.79
CA GLU A 162 10.31 -6.88 75.56
C GLU A 162 10.78 -6.01 76.74
N ILE A 163 10.47 -6.38 77.99
CA ILE A 163 10.94 -5.68 79.21
C ILE A 163 12.48 -5.62 79.29
N ASN A 164 13.20 -6.67 78.92
CA ASN A 164 14.67 -6.67 78.90
C ASN A 164 15.28 -5.97 77.67
N ALA A 165 14.55 -5.88 76.54
CA ALA A 165 14.92 -5.04 75.40
C ALA A 165 14.63 -3.56 75.64
N PHE A 166 13.71 -3.25 76.55
CA PHE A 166 13.40 -1.91 77.10
C PHE A 166 14.55 -1.36 77.97
N GLN A 167 15.79 -1.33 77.47
CA GLN A 167 16.89 -0.64 78.16
C GLN A 167 16.55 0.85 78.34
N PRO A 168 16.30 1.36 79.57
CA PRO A 168 15.69 2.69 79.76
C PRO A 168 16.58 3.82 79.26
N LEU A 169 17.90 3.66 79.42
CA LEU A 169 18.92 4.56 78.88
C LEU A 169 18.77 4.78 77.36
N SER A 170 18.35 3.77 76.60
CA SER A 170 18.15 3.90 75.15
C SER A 170 16.94 4.78 74.79
N ARG A 171 15.88 4.78 75.60
CA ARG A 171 14.72 5.67 75.39
C ARG A 171 15.07 7.13 75.73
N LEU A 172 15.77 7.36 76.84
CA LEU A 172 16.26 8.71 77.18
C LEU A 172 17.29 9.23 76.17
N ASP A 173 18.21 8.40 75.68
CA ASP A 173 19.12 8.77 74.59
C ASP A 173 18.38 9.06 73.28
N ASN A 174 17.29 8.34 72.97
CA ASN A 174 16.46 8.62 71.79
C ASN A 174 15.69 9.94 71.91
N ILE A 175 15.08 10.23 73.07
CA ILE A 175 14.46 11.54 73.36
C ILE A 175 15.49 12.66 73.22
N ARG A 176 16.69 12.46 73.78
CA ARG A 176 17.80 13.40 73.70
C ARG A 176 18.27 13.61 72.26
N ARG A 177 18.36 12.56 71.45
CA ARG A 177 18.63 12.66 70.00
C ARG A 177 17.53 13.42 69.26
N VAL A 178 16.25 13.22 69.56
CA VAL A 178 15.17 14.01 68.94
C VAL A 178 15.31 15.51 69.25
N ARG A 179 15.88 15.89 70.40
CA ARG A 179 16.26 17.27 70.76
C ARG A 179 17.54 17.76 70.09
N GLU A 180 18.63 16.98 70.14
CA GLU A 180 19.98 17.39 69.72
C GLU A 180 20.23 17.19 68.20
N ASP A 181 19.55 16.25 67.54
CA ASP A 181 19.55 16.07 66.08
C ASP A 181 18.69 17.17 65.42
N SER A 182 19.31 18.33 65.24
CA SER A 182 18.93 19.28 64.19
C SER A 182 19.07 18.57 62.84
N ILE A 183 17.94 18.21 62.22
CA ILE A 183 17.90 17.62 60.87
C ILE A 183 18.13 18.75 59.84
N GLU A 184 19.33 19.33 59.89
CA GLU A 184 19.97 20.10 58.82
C GLU A 184 20.74 19.15 57.87
N ASP A 185 20.60 17.84 58.08
CA ASP A 185 21.11 16.74 57.27
C ASP A 185 20.72 16.96 55.78
N GLU A 186 21.73 17.07 54.91
CA GLU A 186 21.69 17.76 53.60
C GLU A 186 20.87 17.04 52.50
N ARG A 187 19.87 16.22 52.88
CA ARG A 187 19.06 15.37 51.99
C ARG A 187 17.88 16.09 51.34
N GLY A 188 17.56 17.30 51.81
CA GLY A 188 16.56 18.19 51.18
C GLY A 188 17.16 18.96 50.01
N GLY A 189 16.40 19.11 48.93
CA GLY A 189 16.84 19.71 47.67
C GLY A 189 16.59 18.80 46.46
N ILE A 190 17.09 19.20 45.29
CA ILE A 190 16.94 18.44 44.05
C ILE A 190 18.00 17.32 43.99
N PRO A 191 17.64 16.05 43.71
CA PRO A 191 18.60 14.95 43.60
C PRO A 191 19.71 15.21 42.55
N THR A 192 20.94 14.77 42.85
CA THR A 192 22.12 14.96 41.98
C THR A 192 22.03 14.25 40.63
N GLU A 193 21.25 13.18 40.57
CA GLU A 193 20.94 12.39 39.37
C GLU A 193 19.94 13.13 38.48
N ALA A 194 19.02 13.90 39.07
CA ALA A 194 17.94 14.57 38.37
C ALA A 194 18.44 15.72 37.47
N TRP A 195 19.60 16.31 37.81
CA TRP A 195 20.34 17.25 36.97
C TRP A 195 21.05 16.60 35.76
N GLN A 196 21.14 15.26 35.73
CA GLN A 196 21.78 14.51 34.65
C GLN A 196 20.75 13.94 33.66
N TRP A 197 19.44 14.04 33.93
CA TRP A 197 18.39 13.62 33.01
C TRP A 197 18.35 14.51 31.76
N ASP A 198 18.34 13.87 30.59
CA ASP A 198 18.30 14.55 29.30
C ASP A 198 17.04 15.41 29.13
N THR A 199 17.19 16.57 28.52
CA THR A 199 16.09 17.48 28.16
C THR A 199 16.38 18.21 26.86
N HIS A 200 15.33 18.64 26.16
CA HIS A 200 15.43 19.54 25.01
C HIS A 200 15.30 21.03 25.40
N ASP A 201 14.90 21.31 26.64
CA ASP A 201 14.80 22.66 27.21
C ASP A 201 15.23 22.64 28.70
N GLU A 202 16.27 23.39 29.01
CA GLU A 202 16.79 23.56 30.36
C GLU A 202 15.80 24.27 31.29
N LYS A 203 14.98 25.19 30.75
CA LYS A 203 13.97 25.88 31.55
C LYS A 203 12.86 24.92 31.98
N PHE A 204 12.38 24.08 31.05
CA PHE A 204 11.39 23.05 31.36
C PHE A 204 11.88 22.08 32.43
N ARG A 205 13.15 21.66 32.35
CA ARG A 205 13.79 20.85 33.40
C ARG A 205 13.87 21.58 34.74
N ALA A 206 14.31 22.83 34.77
CA ALA A 206 14.36 23.62 36.00
C ALA A 206 12.97 23.86 36.63
N ASP A 207 11.95 24.14 35.80
CA ASP A 207 10.57 24.32 36.24
C ASP A 207 10.02 23.01 36.88
N LEU A 208 10.24 21.84 36.25
CA LEU A 208 9.87 20.53 36.81
C LEU A 208 10.62 20.18 38.11
N LEU A 209 11.94 20.35 38.13
CA LEU A 209 12.75 20.03 39.30
C LEU A 209 12.42 20.92 40.52
N SER A 210 11.79 22.08 40.31
CA SER A 210 11.27 22.91 41.41
C SER A 210 10.20 22.21 42.27
N GLU A 211 9.53 21.17 41.77
CA GLU A 211 8.57 20.38 42.55
C GLU A 211 9.23 19.66 43.74
N PHE A 212 10.51 19.27 43.64
CA PHE A 212 11.25 18.67 44.78
C PHE A 212 11.38 19.66 45.94
N VAL A 213 11.70 20.92 45.63
CA VAL A 213 11.86 21.98 46.64
C VAL A 213 10.53 22.27 47.34
N GLN A 214 9.41 22.20 46.61
CA GLN A 214 8.07 22.36 47.18
C GLN A 214 7.67 21.17 48.06
N LEU A 215 7.97 19.94 47.63
CA LEU A 215 7.73 18.72 48.40
C LEU A 215 8.54 18.70 49.71
N ASP A 216 9.82 19.04 49.64
CA ASP A 216 10.73 19.04 50.79
C ASP A 216 10.38 20.16 51.78
N ALA A 217 9.95 21.33 51.32
CA ALA A 217 9.43 22.39 52.19
C ALA A 217 8.17 21.92 52.94
N ALA A 218 7.21 21.31 52.23
CA ALA A 218 5.98 20.79 52.83
C ALA A 218 6.23 19.64 53.82
N PHE A 219 7.24 18.79 53.59
CA PHE A 219 7.70 17.78 54.55
C PHE A 219 8.37 18.43 55.77
N THR A 220 9.28 19.39 55.55
CA THR A 220 10.00 20.09 56.61
C THR A 220 9.03 20.79 57.58
N ASP A 221 7.96 21.40 57.08
CA ASP A 221 6.95 22.04 57.92
C ASP A 221 6.07 21.03 58.70
N ARG A 222 5.82 19.83 58.15
CA ARG A 222 5.21 18.72 58.93
C ARG A 222 6.12 18.23 60.04
N VAL A 223 7.43 18.10 59.78
CA VAL A 223 8.43 17.69 60.78
C VAL A 223 8.58 18.75 61.88
N LYS A 224 8.58 20.05 61.55
CA LYS A 224 8.50 21.14 62.54
C LYS A 224 7.22 21.04 63.39
N GLY A 225 6.08 20.71 62.77
CA GLY A 225 4.82 20.44 63.47
C GLY A 225 4.95 19.30 64.48
N ALA A 226 5.43 18.13 64.04
CA ALA A 226 5.64 16.97 64.91
C ALA A 226 6.66 17.23 66.03
N LYS A 227 7.80 17.88 65.74
CA LYS A 227 8.76 18.28 66.79
C LYS A 227 8.14 19.26 67.80
N LYS A 228 7.21 20.14 67.38
CA LYS A 228 6.46 21.00 68.31
C LYS A 228 5.47 20.21 69.17
N GLU A 229 4.80 19.20 68.62
CA GLU A 229 3.94 18.29 69.40
C GLU A 229 4.77 17.53 70.47
N PHE A 230 5.95 17.03 70.12
CA PHE A 230 6.89 16.42 71.08
C PHE A 230 7.29 17.40 72.20
N ILE A 231 7.70 18.62 71.86
CA ILE A 231 8.10 19.63 72.85
C ILE A 231 6.91 20.00 73.77
N ASN A 232 5.70 20.08 73.23
CA ASN A 232 4.50 20.28 74.04
C ASN A 232 4.30 19.09 75.01
N LEU A 233 4.38 17.85 74.54
CA LEU A 233 4.26 16.65 75.37
C LEU A 233 5.28 16.63 76.53
N GLU A 234 6.55 16.94 76.24
CA GLU A 234 7.60 17.05 77.27
C GLU A 234 7.30 18.13 78.32
N ASN A 235 6.63 19.22 77.92
CA ASN A 235 6.20 20.29 78.83
C ASN A 235 4.96 19.91 79.65
N ASP A 236 3.97 19.25 79.04
CA ASP A 236 2.69 18.89 79.68
C ASP A 236 2.88 17.85 80.80
N TYR A 237 3.90 17.00 80.69
CA TYR A 237 4.35 16.07 81.74
C TYR A 237 5.49 16.64 82.63
N CYS A 238 5.83 17.92 82.49
CA CYS A 238 6.88 18.66 83.21
C CYS A 238 8.29 18.04 83.18
N LEU A 239 8.64 17.23 82.17
CA LEU A 239 9.89 16.44 82.14
C LEU A 239 11.18 17.27 82.20
N ASN A 240 11.10 18.57 81.88
CA ASN A 240 12.21 19.52 82.03
C ASN A 240 12.60 19.81 83.50
N GLU A 241 11.70 19.53 84.46
CA GLU A 241 11.92 19.75 85.89
C GLU A 241 12.43 18.48 86.62
N TRP A 242 12.31 17.31 85.97
CA TRP A 242 12.69 16.02 86.53
C TRP A 242 14.21 15.83 86.54
N ARG A 243 14.75 15.32 87.65
CA ARG A 243 16.17 14.96 87.77
C ARG A 243 16.39 13.50 87.38
N MET A 244 17.63 13.13 87.07
CA MET A 244 17.98 11.74 86.74
C MET A 244 17.70 10.76 87.88
N GLU A 245 17.60 11.24 89.11
CA GLU A 245 17.17 10.48 90.29
C GLU A 245 15.65 10.22 90.27
N ASP A 246 14.84 11.19 89.84
CA ASP A 246 13.39 11.10 89.81
C ASP A 246 12.92 10.10 88.75
N PHE A 247 13.54 10.11 87.56
CA PHE A 247 13.29 9.10 86.51
C PHE A 247 13.47 7.67 87.04
N ARG A 248 14.53 7.40 87.81
CA ARG A 248 14.79 6.08 88.41
C ARG A 248 13.80 5.71 89.52
N LEU A 249 13.23 6.69 90.21
CA LEU A 249 12.25 6.46 91.27
C LEU A 249 10.88 6.09 90.68
N VAL A 250 10.47 6.75 89.60
CA VAL A 250 9.20 6.44 88.92
C VAL A 250 9.30 5.16 88.09
N GLU A 251 10.47 4.86 87.51
CA GLU A 251 10.81 3.54 86.92
C GLU A 251 10.54 2.38 87.90
N PHE A 252 10.80 2.58 89.20
CA PHE A 252 10.57 1.57 90.24
C PHE A 252 9.12 1.52 90.76
N LEU A 253 8.30 2.54 90.50
CA LEU A 253 6.94 2.67 91.04
C LEU A 253 5.83 2.51 90.00
N TRP A 254 6.15 2.55 88.70
CA TRP A 254 5.20 2.37 87.58
C TRP A 254 3.94 3.26 87.70
N ASP A 255 4.12 4.53 88.09
CA ASP A 255 3.03 5.52 88.08
C ASP A 255 2.45 5.62 86.65
N GLY A 256 1.13 5.49 86.53
CA GLY A 256 0.42 5.41 85.25
C GLY A 256 0.76 6.58 84.34
N LYS A 257 1.00 7.77 84.90
CA LYS A 257 1.40 8.98 84.14
C LYS A 257 2.68 8.80 83.33
N LEU A 258 3.66 8.03 83.81
CA LEU A 258 4.88 7.79 83.03
C LEU A 258 4.64 6.77 81.91
N LEU A 259 3.74 5.82 82.13
CA LEU A 259 3.29 4.89 81.10
C LEU A 259 2.50 5.61 80.00
N ASP A 260 1.57 6.49 80.39
CA ASP A 260 0.80 7.36 79.50
C ASP A 260 1.74 8.23 78.65
N PHE A 261 2.73 8.90 79.26
CA PHE A 261 3.76 9.64 78.52
C PHE A 261 4.51 8.78 77.51
N PHE A 262 4.94 7.57 77.88
CA PHE A 262 5.65 6.69 76.94
C PHE A 262 4.76 6.21 75.80
N CYS A 263 3.46 5.99 76.04
CA CYS A 263 2.48 5.68 75.00
C CYS A 263 2.28 6.87 74.05
N ASP A 264 2.06 8.08 74.56
CA ASP A 264 1.93 9.31 73.76
C ASP A 264 3.21 9.58 72.94
N HIS A 265 4.38 9.44 73.56
CA HIS A 265 5.69 9.58 72.93
C HIS A 265 5.87 8.58 71.79
N ASP A 266 5.55 7.30 72.00
CA ASP A 266 5.70 6.28 70.97
C ASP A 266 4.69 6.47 69.82
N VAL A 267 3.48 6.97 70.09
CA VAL A 267 2.52 7.39 69.06
C VAL A 267 3.07 8.55 68.23
N LEU A 268 3.64 9.59 68.86
CA LEU A 268 4.29 10.70 68.14
C LEU A 268 5.52 10.22 67.35
N LYS A 269 6.26 9.23 67.87
CA LYS A 269 7.41 8.64 67.19
C LYS A 269 6.99 7.88 65.94
N VAL A 270 5.98 7.01 66.02
CA VAL A 270 5.43 6.30 64.86
C VAL A 270 4.89 7.29 63.83
N LYS A 271 4.18 8.35 64.26
CA LYS A 271 3.69 9.43 63.40
C LYS A 271 4.85 10.16 62.66
N LEU A 272 6.00 10.34 63.30
CA LEU A 272 7.19 10.92 62.67
C LEU A 272 7.85 9.94 61.68
N GLU A 273 8.00 8.67 62.04
CA GLU A 273 8.53 7.61 61.17
C GLU A 273 7.64 7.43 59.91
N ASP A 274 6.32 7.38 60.07
CA ASP A 274 5.35 7.39 58.97
C ASP A 274 5.47 8.63 58.08
N THR A 275 5.71 9.81 58.67
CA THR A 275 5.89 11.06 57.91
C THR A 275 7.16 11.01 57.05
N VAL A 276 8.26 10.45 57.56
CA VAL A 276 9.50 10.23 56.80
C VAL A 276 9.30 9.17 55.70
N LEU A 277 8.62 8.06 56.00
CA LEU A 277 8.31 7.01 55.01
C LEU A 277 7.33 7.48 53.93
N ALA A 278 6.42 8.40 54.25
CA ALA A 278 5.51 9.02 53.28
C ALA A 278 6.24 10.02 52.38
N TRP A 279 7.11 10.88 52.94
CA TRP A 279 7.96 11.78 52.14
C TRP A 279 8.90 11.01 51.21
N THR A 280 9.58 9.97 51.72
CA THR A 280 10.50 9.15 50.92
C THR A 280 9.81 8.52 49.71
N ARG A 281 8.58 8.01 49.89
CA ARG A 281 7.75 7.48 48.78
C ARG A 281 7.34 8.59 47.81
N ALA A 282 6.76 9.69 48.31
CA ALA A 282 6.35 10.81 47.47
C ALA A 282 7.50 11.43 46.67
N ARG A 283 8.72 11.41 47.21
CA ARG A 283 9.96 11.87 46.56
C ARG A 283 10.41 10.93 45.44
N GLN A 284 10.27 9.61 45.61
CA GLN A 284 10.49 8.64 44.54
C GLN A 284 9.40 8.73 43.46
N GLU A 285 8.13 8.76 43.84
CA GLU A 285 7.00 8.93 42.91
C GLU A 285 7.10 10.23 42.09
N LEU A 286 7.65 11.30 42.69
CA LEU A 286 7.97 12.54 42.01
C LEU A 286 9.15 12.37 41.03
N ALA A 287 10.22 11.69 41.44
CA ALA A 287 11.37 11.40 40.57
C ALA A 287 10.94 10.59 39.33
N ASP A 288 10.20 9.50 39.55
CA ASP A 288 9.69 8.64 38.48
C ASP A 288 8.76 9.43 37.53
N ARG A 289 7.87 10.27 38.08
CA ARG A 289 6.99 11.14 37.28
C ARG A 289 7.76 12.14 36.43
N ILE A 290 8.75 12.85 37.01
CA ILE A 290 9.55 13.84 36.27
C ILE A 290 10.37 13.13 35.17
N HIS A 291 10.95 11.96 35.46
CA HIS A 291 11.73 11.21 34.50
C HIS A 291 10.90 10.83 33.27
N VAL A 292 9.73 10.19 33.47
CA VAL A 292 8.79 9.87 32.37
C VAL A 292 8.35 11.14 31.61
N THR A 293 8.08 12.24 32.33
CA THR A 293 7.67 13.51 31.70
C THR A 293 8.78 14.10 30.81
N LEU A 294 10.05 13.92 31.18
CA LEU A 294 11.19 14.34 30.35
C LEU A 294 11.39 13.40 29.15
N GLU A 295 11.21 12.08 29.30
CA GLU A 295 11.25 11.11 28.20
C GLU A 295 10.16 11.39 27.15
N ASP A 296 8.90 11.57 27.58
CA ASP A 296 7.78 11.95 26.71
C ASP A 296 8.07 13.27 25.95
N ALA A 297 8.54 14.29 26.67
CA ALA A 297 8.89 15.58 26.10
C ALA A 297 10.07 15.50 25.10
N MET A 298 11.00 14.57 25.31
CA MET A 298 12.10 14.27 24.37
C MET A 298 11.59 13.54 23.12
N GLU A 299 10.68 12.55 23.24
CA GLU A 299 10.09 11.92 22.05
C GLU A 299 9.25 12.92 21.24
N GLU A 300 8.42 13.75 21.89
CA GLU A 300 7.69 14.83 21.22
C GLU A 300 8.63 15.77 20.46
N TYR A 301 9.75 16.17 21.07
CA TYR A 301 10.76 17.02 20.43
C TYR A 301 11.40 16.34 19.21
N TYR A 302 11.79 15.07 19.31
CA TYR A 302 12.34 14.31 18.18
C TYR A 302 11.31 14.12 17.06
N LYS A 303 10.04 13.80 17.40
CA LYS A 303 8.93 13.67 16.46
C LYS A 303 8.69 14.99 15.70
N LYS A 304 8.58 16.11 16.42
CA LYS A 304 8.44 17.46 15.86
C LYS A 304 9.61 17.85 14.95
N ASN A 305 10.83 17.40 15.25
CA ASN A 305 11.99 17.61 14.38
C ASN A 305 12.00 16.69 13.15
N ARG A 306 11.54 15.44 13.26
CA ARG A 306 11.30 14.55 12.09
C ARG A 306 10.24 15.15 11.16
N GLU A 307 9.17 15.73 11.71
CA GLU A 307 8.12 16.43 10.97
C GLU A 307 8.66 17.66 10.23
N LYS A 308 9.38 18.57 10.91
CA LYS A 308 10.09 19.70 10.26
C LYS A 308 10.97 19.25 9.10
N ALA A 309 11.79 18.21 9.31
CA ALA A 309 12.68 17.67 8.29
C ALA A 309 11.92 17.03 7.10
N SER A 310 10.72 16.49 7.34
CA SER A 310 9.83 15.99 6.29
C SER A 310 9.24 17.15 5.46
N VAL A 311 8.75 18.21 6.13
CA VAL A 311 8.20 19.41 5.48
C VAL A 311 9.25 20.11 4.62
N GLU A 312 10.49 20.27 5.10
CA GLU A 312 11.55 20.91 4.30
C GLU A 312 11.98 20.03 3.12
N LYS A 313 12.01 18.69 3.26
CA LYS A 313 12.21 17.77 2.12
C LYS A 313 11.10 17.92 1.07
N GLN A 314 9.83 18.02 1.48
CA GLN A 314 8.71 18.28 0.58
C GLN A 314 8.83 19.64 -0.11
N ARG A 315 9.23 20.69 0.61
CA ARG A 315 9.47 22.04 0.09
C ARG A 315 10.54 22.05 -1.00
N VAL A 316 11.69 21.40 -0.76
CA VAL A 316 12.77 21.26 -1.74
C VAL A 316 12.32 20.46 -2.96
N LEU A 317 11.55 19.38 -2.78
CA LEU A 317 10.98 18.61 -3.88
C LEU A 317 10.03 19.47 -4.74
N CYS A 318 9.16 20.25 -4.12
CA CYS A 318 8.25 21.18 -4.81
C CYS A 318 9.00 22.29 -5.56
N GLN A 319 10.12 22.80 -5.03
CA GLN A 319 11.00 23.74 -5.73
C GLN A 319 11.62 23.09 -6.97
N GLN A 320 12.23 21.91 -6.84
CA GLN A 320 12.82 21.17 -7.97
C GLN A 320 11.80 20.81 -9.06
N LEU A 321 10.56 20.46 -8.68
CA LEU A 321 9.46 20.23 -9.62
C LEU A 321 9.05 21.54 -10.32
N THR A 322 8.99 22.65 -9.59
CA THR A 322 8.69 23.98 -10.15
C THR A 322 9.74 24.39 -11.18
N GLU A 323 11.04 24.20 -10.89
CA GLU A 323 12.13 24.46 -11.84
C GLU A 323 12.07 23.57 -13.09
N LYS A 324 11.71 22.28 -12.93
CA LYS A 324 11.53 21.36 -14.07
C LYS A 324 10.36 21.81 -14.95
N VAL A 325 9.23 22.19 -14.36
CA VAL A 325 8.07 22.73 -15.09
C VAL A 325 8.40 24.06 -15.77
N GLN A 326 9.19 24.95 -15.13
CA GLN A 326 9.65 26.19 -15.76
C GLN A 326 10.58 25.95 -16.95
N ARG A 327 11.52 25.00 -16.83
CA ARG A 327 12.39 24.59 -17.95
C ARG A 327 11.59 24.01 -19.11
N TRP A 328 10.72 23.03 -18.85
CA TRP A 328 9.83 22.45 -19.86
C TRP A 328 8.94 23.50 -20.54
N ARG A 329 8.46 24.53 -19.82
CA ARG A 329 7.71 25.64 -20.41
C ARG A 329 8.55 26.50 -21.36
N LYS A 330 9.84 26.71 -21.08
CA LYS A 330 10.77 27.41 -21.98
C LYS A 330 11.09 26.57 -23.21
N GLU A 331 11.52 25.31 -23.00
CA GLU A 331 11.80 24.33 -24.05
C GLU A 331 10.60 24.19 -25.02
N LYS A 332 9.38 24.12 -24.47
CA LYS A 332 8.15 24.09 -25.27
C LYS A 332 7.94 25.37 -26.09
N ALA A 333 8.12 26.56 -25.50
CA ALA A 333 7.96 27.82 -26.22
C ALA A 333 9.03 28.00 -27.32
N GLU A 334 10.26 27.56 -27.07
CA GLU A 334 11.35 27.53 -28.06
C GLU A 334 11.02 26.58 -29.22
N LEU A 335 10.45 25.40 -28.95
CA LEU A 335 9.95 24.48 -29.98
C LEU A 335 8.79 25.06 -30.78
N GLU A 336 7.81 25.71 -30.13
CA GLU A 336 6.69 26.37 -30.81
C GLU A 336 7.18 27.53 -31.72
N GLU A 337 8.22 28.28 -31.31
CA GLU A 337 8.84 29.30 -32.16
C GLU A 337 9.61 28.70 -33.33
N LEU A 338 10.39 27.63 -33.12
CA LEU A 338 11.11 26.91 -34.18
C LEU A 338 10.15 26.31 -35.20
N GLU A 339 9.03 25.73 -34.76
CA GLU A 339 7.96 25.28 -35.66
C GLU A 339 7.34 26.44 -36.45
N PHE A 340 7.06 27.59 -35.81
CA PHE A 340 6.55 28.77 -36.50
C PHE A 340 7.53 29.27 -37.59
N ARG A 341 8.81 29.42 -37.24
CA ARG A 341 9.88 29.80 -38.18
C ARG A 341 9.99 28.80 -39.35
N ALA A 342 9.88 27.50 -39.09
CA ALA A 342 9.93 26.46 -40.12
C ALA A 342 8.68 26.47 -41.04
N ARG A 343 7.49 26.67 -40.47
CA ARG A 343 6.24 26.83 -41.25
C ARG A 343 6.30 28.06 -42.15
N GLU A 344 6.84 29.18 -41.66
CA GLU A 344 6.99 30.40 -42.44
C GLU A 344 8.06 30.27 -43.54
N ALA A 345 9.21 29.67 -43.25
CA ALA A 345 10.23 29.35 -44.26
C ALA A 345 9.66 28.46 -45.38
N ASN A 346 8.84 27.45 -45.03
CA ASN A 346 8.13 26.62 -45.99
C ASN A 346 7.09 27.41 -46.81
N ARG A 347 6.36 28.36 -46.19
CA ARG A 347 5.42 29.26 -46.90
C ARG A 347 6.14 30.13 -47.93
N VAL A 348 7.27 30.74 -47.55
CA VAL A 348 8.11 31.54 -48.45
C VAL A 348 8.70 30.68 -49.58
N ALA A 349 9.20 29.48 -49.27
CA ALA A 349 9.73 28.54 -50.27
C ALA A 349 8.65 28.07 -51.26
N ALA A 350 7.43 27.80 -50.80
CA ALA A 350 6.30 27.46 -51.66
C ALA A 350 5.91 28.61 -52.59
N MET A 351 5.79 29.84 -52.08
CA MET A 351 5.53 31.03 -52.88
C MET A 351 6.64 31.29 -53.92
N ALA A 352 7.90 31.11 -53.56
CA ALA A 352 9.02 31.23 -54.49
C ALA A 352 9.03 30.13 -55.57
N LYS A 353 8.65 28.89 -55.22
CA LYS A 353 8.49 27.77 -56.15
C LYS A 353 7.36 28.01 -57.15
N GLU A 354 6.23 28.52 -56.68
CA GLU A 354 5.07 28.84 -57.53
C GLU A 354 5.33 30.06 -58.42
N LYS A 355 5.96 31.12 -57.92
CA LYS A 355 6.44 32.23 -58.78
C LYS A 355 7.36 31.73 -59.90
N ARG A 356 8.35 30.89 -59.56
CA ARG A 356 9.24 30.25 -60.56
C ARG A 356 8.49 29.36 -61.55
N ARG A 357 7.38 28.73 -61.14
CA ARG A 357 6.49 27.98 -62.04
C ARG A 357 5.77 28.92 -63.01
N GLN A 358 5.16 29.99 -62.50
CA GLN A 358 4.44 30.98 -63.31
C GLN A 358 5.37 31.67 -64.32
N GLU A 359 6.60 32.01 -63.93
CA GLU A 359 7.63 32.53 -64.85
C GLU A 359 8.05 31.52 -65.94
N ARG A 360 8.04 30.21 -65.63
CA ARG A 360 8.33 29.15 -66.62
C ARG A 360 7.14 28.92 -67.55
N GLU A 361 5.92 28.91 -67.03
CA GLU A 361 4.70 28.80 -67.81
C GLU A 361 4.48 30.03 -68.71
N GLY A 362 4.72 31.25 -68.21
CA GLY A 362 4.68 32.48 -69.02
C GLY A 362 5.65 32.44 -70.19
N ARG A 363 6.92 32.06 -69.93
CA ARG A 363 7.92 31.84 -71.00
C ARG A 363 7.48 30.77 -72.00
N ARG A 364 6.92 29.64 -71.56
CA ARG A 364 6.35 28.60 -72.45
C ARG A 364 5.20 29.15 -73.29
N ARG A 365 4.24 29.87 -72.69
CA ARG A 365 3.10 30.50 -73.39
C ARG A 365 3.58 31.49 -74.45
N GLN A 366 4.59 32.31 -74.17
CA GLN A 366 5.14 33.24 -75.16
C GLN A 366 5.86 32.51 -76.31
N ILE A 367 6.66 31.47 -76.03
CA ILE A 367 7.29 30.65 -77.09
C ILE A 367 6.23 29.99 -77.99
N ILE A 368 5.13 29.49 -77.40
CA ILE A 368 4.00 28.91 -78.14
C ILE A 368 3.30 29.99 -78.98
N LYS A 369 3.03 31.17 -78.42
CA LYS A 369 2.44 32.32 -79.14
C LYS A 369 3.28 32.69 -80.37
N ASN A 370 4.59 32.87 -80.19
CA ASN A 370 5.51 33.17 -81.30
C ASN A 370 5.50 32.06 -82.37
N LYS A 371 5.51 30.78 -81.97
CA LYS A 371 5.42 29.65 -82.92
C LYS A 371 4.09 29.58 -83.67
N ILE A 372 2.97 29.95 -83.04
CA ILE A 372 1.66 30.05 -83.70
C ILE A 372 1.65 31.21 -84.70
N GLN A 373 2.17 32.38 -84.31
CA GLN A 373 2.27 33.55 -85.18
C GLN A 373 3.13 33.26 -86.42
N MET A 374 4.35 32.75 -86.25
CA MET A 374 5.22 32.36 -87.38
C MET A 374 4.54 31.37 -88.34
N ARG A 375 3.75 30.42 -87.82
CA ARG A 375 2.97 29.47 -88.65
C ARG A 375 1.79 30.11 -89.36
N GLN A 376 1.18 31.16 -88.81
CA GLN A 376 0.14 31.93 -89.49
C GLN A 376 0.73 32.84 -90.57
N GLU A 377 1.92 33.37 -90.35
CA GLU A 377 2.66 34.19 -91.31
C GLU A 377 3.18 33.34 -92.47
N SER A 378 3.82 32.18 -92.23
CA SER A 378 4.22 31.27 -93.32
C SER A 378 3.02 30.77 -94.12
N LYS A 379 1.90 30.41 -93.47
CA LYS A 379 0.66 30.04 -94.19
C LYS A 379 0.06 31.16 -95.05
N ARG A 380 0.29 32.43 -94.71
CA ARG A 380 -0.10 33.57 -95.56
C ARG A 380 0.85 33.73 -96.73
N GLN A 381 2.16 33.52 -96.52
CA GLN A 381 3.17 33.51 -97.58
C GLN A 381 2.93 32.37 -98.57
N GLU A 382 2.81 31.12 -98.10
CA GLU A 382 2.45 29.93 -98.91
C GLU A 382 1.18 30.17 -99.75
N LYS A 383 0.15 30.80 -99.16
CA LYS A 383 -1.09 31.13 -99.88
C LYS A 383 -0.89 32.22 -100.94
N ALA A 384 -0.12 33.27 -100.64
CA ALA A 384 0.18 34.33 -101.60
C ALA A 384 1.08 33.84 -102.75
N GLU A 385 2.05 32.97 -102.45
CA GLU A 385 2.91 32.30 -103.45
C GLU A 385 2.09 31.37 -104.34
N PHE A 386 1.15 30.61 -103.77
CA PHE A 386 0.21 29.78 -104.54
C PHE A 386 -0.70 30.63 -105.43
N GLU A 387 -1.29 31.71 -104.91
CA GLU A 387 -2.14 32.63 -105.68
C GLU A 387 -1.36 33.33 -106.82
N ALA A 388 -0.10 33.71 -106.58
CA ALA A 388 0.78 34.25 -107.62
C ALA A 388 1.13 33.22 -108.69
N ALA A 389 1.43 31.97 -108.30
CA ALA A 389 1.71 30.88 -109.23
C ALA A 389 0.46 30.48 -110.06
N GLU A 390 -0.73 30.46 -109.45
CA GLU A 390 -1.98 30.24 -110.15
C GLU A 390 -2.30 31.38 -111.12
N HIS A 391 -2.11 32.64 -110.71
CA HIS A 391 -2.26 33.80 -111.61
C HIS A 391 -1.33 33.69 -112.82
N LEU A 392 -0.05 33.35 -112.62
CA LEU A 392 0.92 33.15 -113.70
C LEU A 392 0.52 31.98 -114.64
N ARG A 393 -0.02 30.89 -114.09
CA ARG A 393 -0.56 29.75 -114.86
C ARG A 393 -1.77 30.15 -115.70
N LEU A 394 -2.69 30.93 -115.13
CA LEU A 394 -3.87 31.45 -115.82
C LEU A 394 -3.48 32.44 -116.93
N GLU A 395 -2.46 33.26 -116.71
CA GLU A 395 -1.93 34.17 -117.74
C GLU A 395 -1.25 33.40 -118.89
N MET A 396 -0.47 32.36 -118.59
CA MET A 396 0.06 31.45 -119.61
C MET A 396 -1.05 30.78 -120.41
N LEU A 397 -2.12 30.31 -119.76
CA LEU A 397 -3.28 29.73 -120.43
C LEU A 397 -3.97 30.73 -121.37
N ARG A 398 -4.16 31.99 -120.95
CA ARG A 398 -4.65 33.07 -121.84
C ARG A 398 -3.77 33.23 -123.08
N ARG A 399 -2.44 33.35 -122.88
CA ARG A 399 -1.46 33.46 -123.99
C ARG A 399 -1.49 32.26 -124.95
N VAL A 400 -1.86 31.05 -124.48
CA VAL A 400 -2.06 29.86 -125.33
C VAL A 400 -3.39 29.94 -126.10
N PHE A 401 -4.50 30.28 -125.42
CA PHE A 401 -5.80 30.44 -126.09
C PHE A 401 -5.81 31.55 -127.14
N ASP A 402 -5.12 32.67 -126.90
CA ASP A 402 -4.98 33.74 -127.89
C ASP A 402 -4.17 33.27 -129.11
N LYS A 403 -3.09 32.50 -128.93
CA LYS A 403 -2.35 31.88 -130.05
C LYS A 403 -3.24 30.92 -130.84
N GLN A 404 -4.03 30.08 -130.16
CA GLN A 404 -4.97 29.15 -130.80
C GLN A 404 -6.02 29.91 -131.63
N ARG A 405 -6.63 30.95 -131.05
CA ARG A 405 -7.60 31.84 -131.72
C ARG A 405 -7.01 32.48 -132.97
N HIS A 406 -5.75 32.90 -132.97
CA HIS A 406 -5.07 33.43 -134.16
C HIS A 406 -4.86 32.36 -135.24
N GLN A 407 -4.52 31.11 -134.88
CA GLN A 407 -4.39 30.01 -135.84
C GLN A 407 -5.73 29.63 -136.48
N ASP A 408 -6.80 29.52 -135.68
CA ASP A 408 -8.12 29.15 -136.20
C ASP A 408 -8.74 30.28 -137.05
N THR A 409 -8.46 31.54 -136.71
CA THR A 409 -8.81 32.70 -137.57
C THR A 409 -8.11 32.60 -138.94
N ARG A 410 -6.83 32.19 -139.00
CA ARG A 410 -6.14 31.95 -140.29
C ARG A 410 -6.75 30.79 -141.07
N ARG A 411 -7.07 29.67 -140.42
CA ARG A 411 -7.73 28.51 -141.05
C ARG A 411 -9.07 28.88 -141.69
N LEU A 412 -9.90 29.67 -140.99
CA LEU A 412 -11.18 30.15 -141.51
C LEU A 412 -11.01 31.06 -142.74
N LEU A 413 -9.99 31.93 -142.76
CA LEU A 413 -9.67 32.77 -143.92
C LEU A 413 -9.20 31.95 -145.14
N GLU A 414 -8.44 30.86 -144.95
CA GLU A 414 -8.07 29.96 -146.05
C GLU A 414 -9.28 29.20 -146.63
N ILE A 415 -10.20 28.75 -145.77
CA ILE A 415 -11.44 28.07 -146.18
C ILE A 415 -12.32 29.04 -146.99
N ALA A 416 -12.43 30.30 -146.57
CA ALA A 416 -13.13 31.34 -147.33
C ALA A 416 -12.49 31.59 -148.71
N ARG A 417 -11.15 31.70 -148.77
CA ARG A 417 -10.40 31.83 -150.05
C ARG A 417 -10.66 30.67 -151.01
N LYS A 418 -10.63 29.41 -150.52
CA LYS A 418 -10.89 28.22 -151.35
C LYS A 418 -12.32 28.20 -151.92
N ARG A 419 -13.32 28.60 -151.13
CA ARG A 419 -14.71 28.73 -151.62
C ARG A 419 -14.85 29.79 -152.71
N LEU A 420 -14.18 30.93 -152.57
CA LEU A 420 -14.22 32.01 -153.56
C LEU A 420 -13.65 31.55 -154.92
N ASN A 421 -12.47 30.89 -154.90
CA ASN A 421 -11.83 30.41 -156.13
C ASN A 421 -12.65 29.32 -156.85
N GLN A 422 -13.31 28.42 -156.10
CA GLN A 422 -14.24 27.43 -156.66
C GLN A 422 -15.52 28.05 -157.24
N GLN A 423 -15.88 29.26 -156.83
CA GLN A 423 -17.00 30.00 -157.41
C GLN A 423 -16.60 30.75 -158.70
N SER A 424 -15.33 31.14 -158.85
CA SER A 424 -14.82 31.72 -160.10
C SER A 424 -14.64 30.69 -161.23
N THR A 425 -14.13 29.49 -160.97
CA THR A 425 -13.95 28.46 -162.03
C THR A 425 -15.29 28.06 -162.63
N ARG A 426 -16.31 27.80 -161.79
CA ARG A 426 -17.68 27.49 -162.20
C ARG A 426 -18.35 28.58 -163.05
N ARG A 427 -17.91 29.84 -162.93
CA ARG A 427 -18.37 30.95 -163.79
C ARG A 427 -17.67 30.95 -165.16
N LEU A 428 -16.41 30.52 -165.22
CA LEU A 428 -15.67 30.36 -166.47
C LEU A 428 -16.27 29.21 -167.30
N GLU A 429 -16.41 28.04 -166.69
CA GLU A 429 -16.97 26.81 -167.29
C GLU A 429 -18.37 27.05 -167.89
N ALA A 430 -19.23 27.79 -167.16
CA ALA A 430 -20.56 28.17 -167.63
C ALA A 430 -20.55 29.14 -168.83
N SER A 431 -19.50 29.95 -169.00
CA SER A 431 -19.37 30.86 -170.15
C SER A 431 -18.89 30.15 -171.42
N GLU A 432 -18.00 29.16 -171.28
CA GLU A 432 -17.50 28.35 -172.41
C GLU A 432 -18.56 27.37 -172.95
N GLU A 433 -19.48 26.90 -172.10
CA GLU A 433 -20.68 26.18 -172.57
C GLU A 433 -21.69 27.10 -173.28
N ALA A 434 -21.79 28.37 -172.88
CA ALA A 434 -22.67 29.33 -173.56
C ALA A 434 -22.16 29.67 -174.97
N ALA A 435 -20.84 29.87 -175.13
CA ALA A 435 -20.20 30.12 -176.41
C ALA A 435 -20.45 28.99 -177.43
N ARG A 436 -20.19 27.72 -177.05
CA ARG A 436 -20.41 26.55 -177.91
C ARG A 436 -21.88 26.31 -178.28
N ARG A 437 -22.84 26.84 -177.49
CA ARG A 437 -24.28 26.80 -177.82
C ARG A 437 -24.70 27.92 -178.78
N ALA A 438 -23.95 29.02 -178.89
CA ALA A 438 -24.20 30.08 -179.87
C ALA A 438 -23.69 29.70 -181.27
N GLU A 439 -22.47 29.17 -181.35
CA GLU A 439 -21.78 28.77 -182.60
C GLU A 439 -22.56 27.68 -183.37
N ALA A 440 -23.16 26.73 -182.65
CA ALA A 440 -24.04 25.69 -183.19
C ALA A 440 -25.45 26.18 -183.59
N VAL A 441 -25.81 27.42 -183.24
CA VAL A 441 -27.06 28.07 -183.65
C VAL A 441 -26.84 28.96 -184.87
N GLU A 442 -25.71 29.65 -184.96
CA GLU A 442 -25.37 30.52 -186.10
C GLU A 442 -25.25 29.73 -187.41
N THR A 443 -24.45 28.66 -187.40
CA THR A 443 -24.33 27.70 -188.52
C THR A 443 -25.66 27.07 -188.94
N ARG A 444 -26.61 26.91 -188.01
CA ARG A 444 -27.96 26.39 -188.29
C ARG A 444 -28.88 27.45 -188.90
N LEU A 445 -28.72 28.72 -188.55
CA LEU A 445 -29.51 29.84 -189.06
C LEU A 445 -29.14 30.23 -190.50
N GLU A 446 -27.88 30.07 -190.91
CA GLU A 446 -27.48 30.33 -192.30
C GLU A 446 -28.16 29.36 -193.29
N SER A 447 -28.32 28.08 -192.93
CA SER A 447 -29.06 27.11 -193.75
C SER A 447 -30.56 27.44 -193.92
N ILE A 448 -31.11 28.29 -193.04
CA ILE A 448 -32.54 28.65 -192.99
C ILE A 448 -32.82 29.97 -193.73
N ARG A 449 -31.84 30.89 -193.82
CA ARG A 449 -32.00 32.18 -194.53
C ARG A 449 -32.27 32.05 -196.04
N ALA A 450 -32.07 30.87 -196.63
CA ALA A 450 -32.38 30.59 -198.04
C ALA A 450 -33.83 30.11 -198.30
N LYS A 451 -34.64 29.82 -197.26
CA LYS A 451 -36.03 29.33 -197.42
C LYS A 451 -37.01 30.02 -196.46
N VAL A 452 -37.55 31.13 -196.95
CA VAL A 452 -38.66 31.90 -196.35
C VAL A 452 -39.79 30.97 -195.89
N ILE A 453 -40.16 30.99 -194.60
CA ILE A 453 -41.47 30.50 -194.12
C ILE A 453 -41.91 31.08 -192.76
N VAL A 454 -43.20 31.36 -192.73
CA VAL A 454 -44.06 31.96 -191.71
C VAL A 454 -44.30 31.06 -190.47
N LYS A 455 -44.30 31.65 -189.25
CA LYS A 455 -45.16 31.41 -188.04
C LYS A 455 -44.45 31.97 -186.77
N LEU A 456 -45.05 32.61 -185.75
CA LEU A 456 -46.27 32.34 -184.93
C LEU A 456 -46.09 31.09 -184.01
N MET A 457 -46.42 31.05 -182.70
CA MET A 457 -46.98 32.02 -181.72
C MET A 457 -46.89 31.38 -180.29
N VAL A 458 -47.66 31.86 -179.28
CA VAL A 458 -48.09 31.13 -178.04
C VAL A 458 -46.99 30.92 -176.96
N SER A 459 -46.98 31.66 -175.83
CA SER A 459 -47.67 31.43 -174.51
C SER A 459 -46.84 30.55 -173.53
N ASN A 460 -47.04 30.43 -172.20
CA ASN A 460 -47.71 31.08 -171.05
C ASN A 460 -47.85 29.94 -169.98
N ALA A 461 -48.09 30.25 -168.69
CA ALA A 461 -48.20 29.33 -167.54
C ALA A 461 -46.89 28.59 -167.10
N GLY A 462 -46.74 28.15 -165.85
CA GLY A 462 -47.54 28.42 -164.63
C GLY A 462 -47.21 27.50 -163.43
N HIS A 463 -47.63 27.92 -162.22
CA HIS A 463 -47.78 27.15 -160.94
C HIS A 463 -46.50 26.55 -160.28
N PHE A 464 -46.35 26.53 -158.93
CA PHE A 464 -47.02 25.74 -157.85
C PHE A 464 -46.81 24.21 -158.03
N ILE A 465 -46.54 23.37 -157.02
CA ILE A 465 -46.57 23.45 -155.52
C ILE A 465 -45.16 23.01 -154.96
N ALA A 466 -44.81 22.35 -153.83
CA ALA A 466 -45.45 21.77 -152.63
C ALA A 466 -44.44 21.56 -151.46
N ASN A 467 -44.93 21.64 -150.20
CA ASN A 467 -44.51 20.86 -148.99
C ASN A 467 -43.04 21.02 -148.43
N ALA A 468 -42.71 20.72 -147.15
CA ALA A 468 -43.47 20.07 -146.06
C ALA A 468 -42.99 20.45 -144.62
N LEU A 469 -43.88 20.19 -143.63
CA LEU A 469 -43.62 19.81 -142.22
C LEU A 469 -43.05 20.81 -141.18
N ALA A 470 -43.72 20.79 -140.01
CA ALA A 470 -43.30 21.23 -138.67
C ALA A 470 -43.27 19.95 -137.74
N PRO A 471 -43.49 19.89 -136.40
CA PRO A 471 -43.77 20.93 -135.39
C PRO A 471 -43.12 20.73 -133.97
N THR A 472 -43.54 21.59 -133.05
CA THR A 472 -43.60 21.60 -131.55
C THR A 472 -43.36 20.36 -130.66
N SER A 473 -42.90 20.62 -129.41
CA SER A 473 -43.48 20.19 -128.08
C SER A 473 -42.86 19.06 -127.20
N ALA A 474 -42.35 19.49 -126.02
CA ALA A 474 -42.59 18.97 -124.64
C ALA A 474 -42.00 17.65 -124.03
N GLU A 475 -42.20 17.58 -122.68
CA GLU A 475 -42.17 16.44 -121.71
C GLU A 475 -40.89 16.12 -120.88
N GLN A 476 -41.10 15.36 -119.76
CA GLN A 476 -40.22 15.24 -118.58
C GLN A 476 -39.78 13.77 -118.21
N PRO A 477 -40.01 13.17 -117.02
CA PRO A 477 -38.94 12.56 -116.20
C PRO A 477 -39.13 11.03 -115.98
N PRO A 478 -38.39 10.34 -115.04
CA PRO A 478 -38.84 10.23 -113.64
C PRO A 478 -37.69 10.09 -112.58
N THR A 479 -37.91 9.33 -111.49
CA THR A 479 -37.26 9.45 -110.16
C THR A 479 -36.68 8.12 -109.60
N LEU A 480 -36.02 8.16 -108.41
CA LEU A 480 -36.04 7.21 -107.25
C LEU A 480 -34.71 7.27 -106.41
N SER A 481 -34.60 6.74 -105.17
CA SER A 481 -35.17 7.27 -103.90
C SER A 481 -34.66 6.53 -102.63
N ILE A 482 -34.50 7.25 -101.49
CA ILE A 482 -34.75 6.77 -100.08
C ILE A 482 -33.77 5.69 -99.52
N PRO A 483 -33.61 5.50 -98.18
CA PRO A 483 -34.01 6.28 -96.98
C PRO A 483 -32.78 7.03 -96.40
N THR A 484 -32.55 7.41 -95.11
CA THR A 484 -33.20 7.41 -93.76
C THR A 484 -32.50 8.57 -92.96
N CYS A 485 -32.84 9.07 -91.77
CA CYS A 485 -33.93 8.93 -90.78
C CYS A 485 -34.02 10.28 -89.98
N ALA A 486 -34.71 10.32 -88.82
CA ALA A 486 -34.75 11.49 -87.92
C ALA A 486 -34.86 11.12 -86.43
N HIS A 487 -34.42 12.01 -85.53
CA HIS A 487 -34.87 12.16 -84.13
C HIS A 487 -34.50 13.58 -83.59
N SER A 488 -34.96 13.95 -82.39
CA SER A 488 -35.31 15.35 -82.06
C SER A 488 -35.07 15.78 -80.58
N VAL A 489 -35.42 17.05 -80.28
CA VAL A 489 -35.70 17.66 -78.94
C VAL A 489 -34.55 18.26 -78.11
N SER A 490 -34.48 19.60 -78.12
CA SER A 490 -34.05 20.49 -76.99
C SER A 490 -32.55 20.50 -76.57
N LEU A 491 -32.06 21.38 -75.68
CA LEU A 491 -32.68 22.48 -74.91
C LEU A 491 -31.65 23.63 -74.68
N ILE A 492 -32.12 24.87 -74.58
CA ILE A 492 -31.31 26.06 -74.24
C ILE A 492 -30.86 26.02 -72.77
N LYS A 493 -29.57 26.29 -72.47
CA LYS A 493 -29.17 26.86 -71.17
C LYS A 493 -27.82 27.61 -71.17
N SER A 494 -27.93 28.93 -71.06
CA SER A 494 -27.05 29.89 -70.33
C SER A 494 -25.57 29.56 -70.11
N PHE A 495 -24.71 30.41 -70.68
CA PHE A 495 -23.42 30.77 -70.07
C PHE A 495 -23.65 31.55 -68.75
N ASN A 496 -22.81 31.32 -67.73
CA ASN A 496 -22.43 32.36 -66.75
C ASN A 496 -21.14 31.95 -66.00
N PRO A 497 -20.18 32.87 -65.77
CA PRO A 497 -18.95 32.60 -65.01
C PRO A 497 -19.06 33.04 -63.53
N LEU A 498 -17.96 32.86 -62.76
CA LEU A 498 -17.80 33.17 -61.31
C LEU A 498 -18.50 32.15 -60.39
N SER A 499 -18.01 31.80 -59.19
CA SER A 499 -16.80 32.22 -58.44
C SER A 499 -16.34 31.17 -57.41
N SER A 500 -15.08 31.31 -56.96
CA SER A 500 -14.42 30.88 -55.70
C SER A 500 -14.99 29.75 -54.80
N PRO A 501 -14.16 28.77 -54.35
CA PRO A 501 -14.53 27.83 -53.30
C PRO A 501 -14.29 28.38 -51.88
N PRO A 502 -15.14 28.05 -50.88
CA PRO A 502 -14.85 28.27 -49.46
C PRO A 502 -14.03 27.10 -48.85
N LEU A 503 -13.29 27.39 -47.78
CA LEU A 503 -12.54 26.38 -47.00
C LEU A 503 -13.46 25.62 -46.03
N PRO A 504 -13.07 24.39 -45.60
CA PRO A 504 -13.69 23.74 -44.44
C PRO A 504 -13.29 24.45 -43.14
N THR A 505 -14.27 24.70 -42.27
CA THR A 505 -14.05 25.25 -40.92
C THR A 505 -13.67 24.14 -39.92
N PRO A 506 -12.56 24.29 -39.15
CA PRO A 506 -12.32 23.45 -37.98
C PRO A 506 -13.28 23.82 -36.82
N PRO A 507 -13.45 22.94 -35.82
CA PRO A 507 -14.44 23.13 -34.75
C PRO A 507 -14.09 24.24 -33.76
N SER A 508 -15.11 24.71 -33.04
CA SER A 508 -15.05 25.80 -32.05
C SER A 508 -14.09 25.52 -30.89
N SER A 509 -13.29 26.52 -30.55
CA SER A 509 -12.49 26.56 -29.32
C SER A 509 -13.35 26.59 -28.06
N HIS A 510 -13.12 25.67 -27.12
CA HIS A 510 -13.57 25.86 -25.74
C HIS A 510 -12.76 26.99 -25.08
N SER A 511 -13.46 27.90 -24.40
CA SER A 511 -12.89 29.11 -23.80
C SER A 511 -12.09 28.83 -22.53
N LEU A 512 -10.86 29.34 -22.46
CA LEU A 512 -10.14 29.53 -21.21
C LEU A 512 -10.77 30.69 -20.42
N SER A 513 -11.62 30.37 -19.44
CA SER A 513 -12.03 31.35 -18.44
C SER A 513 -10.86 31.65 -17.50
N THR A 514 -10.61 32.94 -17.26
CA THR A 514 -9.53 33.45 -16.42
C THR A 514 -10.13 34.32 -15.30
N MET A 515 -9.42 34.43 -14.17
CA MET A 515 -9.86 35.09 -12.91
C MET A 515 -10.92 34.28 -12.14
N THR A 516 -11.05 34.39 -10.81
CA THR A 516 -10.57 35.44 -9.87
C THR A 516 -9.95 34.83 -8.60
N MET A 517 -9.16 35.61 -7.84
CA MET A 517 -8.51 35.18 -6.60
C MET A 517 -9.36 35.44 -5.34
N MET A 518 -9.23 34.55 -4.33
CA MET A 518 -9.42 34.79 -2.88
C MET A 518 -10.87 35.13 -2.41
N PRO A 519 -11.19 35.09 -1.09
CA PRO A 519 -10.32 34.82 0.07
C PRO A 519 -10.75 33.65 1.00
N HIS A 520 -9.98 33.46 2.07
CA HIS A 520 -10.20 32.68 3.30
C HIS A 520 -11.59 32.09 3.59
N LEU A 521 -11.59 30.82 4.04
CA LEU A 521 -12.49 30.33 5.10
C LEU A 521 -11.81 29.24 5.94
N LYS A 522 -12.30 29.02 7.18
CA LYS A 522 -11.74 28.07 8.16
C LYS A 522 -12.44 26.71 8.09
N ALA A 523 -11.68 25.63 8.26
CA ALA A 523 -12.16 24.33 8.76
C ALA A 523 -11.10 23.82 9.75
N HIS A 524 -11.37 23.75 11.06
CA HIS A 524 -12.22 22.80 11.80
C HIS A 524 -11.67 21.36 11.79
N HIS A 525 -11.39 20.85 12.99
CA HIS A 525 -10.96 19.48 13.24
C HIS A 525 -12.10 18.49 12.99
N CYS A 526 -11.79 17.37 12.34
CA CYS A 526 -12.54 16.12 12.46
C CYS A 526 -11.55 14.99 12.77
N GLY A 527 -11.64 14.42 13.99
CA GLY A 527 -10.92 13.21 14.36
C GLY A 527 -11.78 11.96 14.11
N PRO A 528 -11.20 10.78 13.87
CA PRO A 528 -11.94 9.54 13.64
C PRO A 528 -12.31 8.84 14.95
N THR A 529 -13.53 9.06 15.46
CA THR A 529 -14.12 8.20 16.50
C THR A 529 -14.64 6.89 15.89
N TRP A 530 -14.04 5.76 16.24
CA TRP A 530 -14.59 4.42 15.93
C TRP A 530 -14.77 3.61 17.21
N ALA A 531 -16.02 3.45 17.66
CA ALA A 531 -16.39 2.68 18.84
C ALA A 531 -16.95 1.32 18.43
N GLY A 532 -16.12 0.27 18.44
CA GLY A 532 -16.54 -1.11 18.21
C GLY A 532 -16.90 -1.82 19.53
N ARG A 533 -18.16 -1.77 19.96
CA ARG A 533 -18.65 -2.52 21.13
C ARG A 533 -19.56 -3.67 20.68
N ILE A 534 -19.06 -4.89 20.77
CA ILE A 534 -19.85 -6.13 20.75
C ILE A 534 -19.71 -6.79 22.13
N ARG A 535 -20.78 -7.41 22.63
CA ARG A 535 -20.86 -8.12 23.91
C ARG A 535 -21.52 -9.49 23.68
N ALA A 536 -21.29 -10.37 24.64
CA ALA A 536 -22.12 -11.53 24.99
C ALA A 536 -22.14 -12.71 24.00
N ASP A 537 -22.29 -13.96 24.43
CA ASP A 537 -22.00 -14.57 25.75
C ASP A 537 -21.94 -16.10 25.61
N HIS A 538 -21.68 -16.79 26.73
CA HIS A 538 -22.11 -18.17 27.08
C HIS A 538 -21.09 -19.32 27.18
N LEU A 539 -20.71 -19.56 28.44
CA LEU A 539 -20.96 -20.80 29.20
C LEU A 539 -20.18 -22.12 28.91
N THR A 540 -19.28 -22.38 29.85
CA THR A 540 -19.13 -23.64 30.64
C THR A 540 -18.35 -24.83 30.05
N PRO A 541 -17.76 -25.70 30.91
CA PRO A 541 -16.58 -26.48 30.54
C PRO A 541 -16.82 -27.99 30.43
N ARG A 542 -15.81 -28.73 29.96
CA ARG A 542 -15.66 -30.16 30.23
C ARG A 542 -14.25 -30.52 30.71
N SER A 543 -14.21 -31.18 31.86
CA SER A 543 -13.07 -31.93 32.37
C SER A 543 -12.87 -33.25 31.60
N SER A 544 -11.61 -33.67 31.42
CA SER A 544 -11.22 -35.08 31.49
C SER A 544 -9.70 -35.24 31.58
N SER A 545 -9.24 -35.77 32.71
CA SER A 545 -8.36 -36.95 32.84
C SER A 545 -7.23 -37.14 31.80
N LEU A 546 -5.97 -36.96 32.22
CA LEU A 546 -5.10 -38.00 32.82
C LEU A 546 -4.58 -39.06 31.85
N LEU A 547 -3.25 -39.05 31.63
CA LEU A 547 -2.42 -40.26 31.63
C LEU A 547 -0.95 -39.90 31.95
N HIS A 548 -0.16 -40.89 32.35
CA HIS A 548 1.18 -40.72 32.94
C HIS A 548 2.31 -40.63 31.89
N LEU A 549 3.44 -40.01 32.28
CA LEU A 549 4.66 -40.76 32.64
C LEU A 549 5.65 -39.87 33.43
N PHE A 550 6.61 -40.52 34.12
CA PHE A 550 7.61 -39.87 34.99
C PHE A 550 8.88 -39.48 34.20
N PRO A 551 9.73 -38.56 34.72
CA PRO A 551 10.95 -38.12 34.04
C PRO A 551 12.12 -39.09 34.23
N ASP A 552 13.00 -39.16 33.24
CA ASP A 552 14.28 -39.86 33.34
C ASP A 552 15.27 -39.12 34.24
N VAL A 553 15.88 -39.90 35.13
CA VAL A 553 17.16 -39.68 35.82
C VAL A 553 17.84 -41.06 35.65
N ASP A 554 19.08 -41.19 35.20
CA ASP A 554 20.27 -40.94 36.01
C ASP A 554 21.60 -41.09 35.21
N TYR A 555 22.72 -40.78 35.88
CA TYR A 555 24.12 -41.14 35.62
C TYR A 555 25.01 -40.44 34.56
N LEU A 556 26.27 -40.33 35.01
CA LEU A 556 27.48 -39.77 34.37
C LEU A 556 28.17 -40.77 33.41
N PRO A 557 29.24 -40.34 32.73
CA PRO A 557 30.54 -40.91 33.12
C PRO A 557 31.64 -39.86 33.39
N CYS A 558 32.74 -40.32 34.00
CA CYS A 558 33.91 -39.52 34.37
C CYS A 558 35.05 -39.65 33.35
N GLY A 559 35.94 -38.64 33.30
CA GLY A 559 37.39 -38.86 33.27
C GLY A 559 38.17 -38.47 32.01
N ALA A 560 39.33 -37.85 32.26
CA ALA A 560 40.50 -37.63 31.39
C ALA A 560 40.32 -36.78 30.10
N ASP A 561 41.27 -35.94 29.68
CA ASP A 561 42.58 -35.54 30.27
C ASP A 561 42.62 -34.02 30.56
#